data_AF-F3GJV1-F1
#
_entry.id   AF-F3GJV1-F1
#
_cell.length_a   1.000
_cell.length_b   1.000
_cell.length_c   1.000
_cell.angle_alpha   90.00
_cell.angle_beta   90.00
_cell.angle_gamma   90.00
#
_symmetry.space_group_name_H-M   'P 1'
#
loop_
_entity.id
_entity.type
_entity.pdbx_description
1 polymer ?
#
loop_
_entity_poly.entity_id
_entity_poly.type
_entity_poly.pdbx_seq_one_letter_code
_entity_poly.pdbx_strand_id
1 'polypeptide(L)'
;MIASRHGRTFDWSVKQHTIGRGARDFSDYVIKALELPMSIDEFLEVREPMLEERFPRAAAMPGAEALVRHLAAHNIPIAVGTSSSVHYFEAKTTLHRAWFELFDTVVTADDPE
;
A
#
# COMPACT_ATOMS: atom_id res chain seq x y z
N MET A 1 -15.52 1.93 4.23
CA MET A 1 -14.97 0.77 3.48
C MET A 1 -15.99 0.39 2.42
N ILE A 2 -15.56 -0.09 1.24
CA ILE A 2 -16.47 -0.45 0.13
C ILE A 2 -17.52 -1.46 0.61
N ALA A 3 -17.10 -2.56 1.24
CA ALA A 3 -17.97 -3.60 1.79
C ALA A 3 -19.13 -3.06 2.67
N SER A 4 -18.84 -2.11 3.56
CA SER A 4 -19.84 -1.54 4.47
C SER A 4 -20.96 -0.79 3.75
N ARG A 5 -20.71 -0.25 2.56
CA ARG A 5 -21.74 0.40 1.72
C ARG A 5 -22.80 -0.59 1.21
N HIS A 6 -22.47 -1.89 1.22
CA HIS A 6 -23.33 -2.99 0.79
C HIS A 6 -23.79 -3.88 1.95
N GLY A 7 -23.66 -3.43 3.21
CA GLY A 7 -24.03 -4.25 4.38
C GLY A 7 -23.13 -5.47 4.60
N ARG A 8 -21.91 -5.47 4.03
CA ARG A 8 -20.94 -6.56 4.14
C ARG A 8 -19.74 -6.15 5.01
N THR A 9 -19.05 -7.14 5.56
CA THR A 9 -17.87 -6.93 6.42
C THR A 9 -16.63 -7.52 5.76
N PHE A 10 -15.58 -6.71 5.60
CA PHE A 10 -14.26 -7.17 5.19
C PHE A 10 -13.41 -7.39 6.46
N ASP A 11 -13.42 -8.61 6.98
CA ASP A 11 -12.68 -9.00 8.17
C ASP A 11 -11.44 -9.85 7.83
N TRP A 12 -10.81 -10.43 8.85
CA TRP A 12 -9.64 -11.28 8.67
C TRP A 12 -9.92 -12.53 7.84
N SER A 13 -11.15 -13.08 7.92
CA SER A 13 -11.52 -14.30 7.20
C SER A 13 -11.41 -14.11 5.68
N VAL A 14 -11.74 -12.92 5.20
CA VAL A 14 -11.59 -12.50 3.80
C VAL A 14 -10.16 -12.00 3.53
N LYS A 15 -9.63 -11.11 4.38
CA LYS A 15 -8.34 -10.45 4.19
C LYS A 15 -7.17 -11.42 4.02
N GLN A 16 -7.13 -12.51 4.78
CA GLN A 16 -6.03 -13.48 4.70
C GLN A 16 -5.85 -14.08 3.29
N HIS A 17 -6.94 -14.19 2.53
CA HIS A 17 -6.94 -14.74 1.17
C HIS A 17 -6.56 -13.72 0.10
N THR A 18 -6.44 -12.44 0.46
CA THR A 18 -6.12 -11.35 -0.47
C THR A 18 -4.64 -10.94 -0.44
N ILE A 19 -3.88 -11.42 0.54
CA ILE A 19 -2.46 -11.08 0.70
C ILE A 19 -1.67 -11.65 -0.48
N GLY A 20 -0.79 -10.83 -1.05
CA GLY A 20 0.05 -11.21 -2.20
C GLY A 20 -0.65 -11.12 -3.57
N ARG A 21 -1.94 -10.76 -3.63
CA ARG A 21 -2.67 -10.61 -4.90
C ARG A 21 -2.46 -9.22 -5.53
N GLY A 22 -2.40 -9.19 -6.85
CA GLY A 22 -2.49 -7.95 -7.63
C GLY A 22 -3.88 -7.31 -7.50
N ALA A 23 -4.01 -6.03 -7.90
CA ALA A 23 -5.22 -5.24 -7.68
C ALA A 23 -6.49 -5.85 -8.30
N ARG A 24 -6.38 -6.43 -9.51
CA ARG A 24 -7.51 -7.08 -10.19
C ARG A 24 -7.92 -8.39 -9.52
N ASP A 25 -6.98 -9.28 -9.23
CA ASP A 25 -7.25 -10.54 -8.52
C ASP A 25 -7.77 -10.30 -7.10
N PHE A 26 -7.25 -9.27 -6.42
CA PHE A 26 -7.76 -8.78 -5.15
C PHE A 26 -9.23 -8.41 -5.27
N SER A 27 -9.56 -7.58 -6.26
CA SER A 27 -10.91 -7.05 -6.44
C SER A 27 -11.90 -8.16 -6.81
N ASP A 28 -11.53 -9.05 -7.73
CA ASP A 28 -12.33 -10.22 -8.10
C ASP A 28 -12.65 -11.12 -6.90
N TYR A 29 -11.63 -11.44 -6.09
CA TYR A 29 -11.82 -12.24 -4.89
C TYR A 29 -12.77 -11.55 -3.90
N VAL A 30 -12.57 -10.25 -3.62
CA VAL A 30 -13.39 -9.51 -2.66
C VAL A 30 -14.84 -9.39 -3.12
N ILE A 31 -15.07 -9.10 -4.39
CA ILE A 31 -16.41 -9.01 -4.99
C ILE A 31 -17.14 -10.35 -4.83
N LYS A 32 -16.47 -11.47 -5.17
CA LYS A 32 -17.06 -12.81 -5.06
C LYS A 32 -17.29 -13.23 -3.60
N ALA A 33 -16.30 -13.04 -2.73
CA ALA A 33 -16.36 -13.46 -1.34
C ALA A 33 -17.42 -12.70 -0.53
N LEU A 34 -17.69 -11.44 -0.89
CA LEU A 34 -18.67 -10.59 -0.22
C LEU A 34 -19.97 -10.40 -1.02
N GLU A 35 -20.08 -11.07 -2.18
CA GLU A 35 -21.23 -10.96 -3.10
C GLU A 35 -21.58 -9.48 -3.40
N LEU A 36 -20.57 -8.68 -3.74
CA LEU A 36 -20.77 -7.26 -4.03
C LEU A 36 -21.40 -7.10 -5.43
N PRO A 37 -22.45 -6.26 -5.58
CA PRO A 37 -23.12 -6.06 -6.86
C PRO A 37 -22.37 -5.03 -7.71
N MET A 38 -21.11 -5.30 -8.04
CA MET A 38 -20.28 -4.45 -8.88
C MET A 38 -19.24 -5.25 -9.66
N SER A 39 -18.78 -4.69 -10.77
CA SER A 39 -17.67 -5.21 -11.58
C SER A 39 -16.31 -4.91 -10.95
N ILE A 40 -15.26 -5.58 -11.46
CA ILE A 40 -13.87 -5.34 -11.05
C ILE A 40 -13.47 -3.89 -11.33
N ASP A 41 -13.83 -3.35 -12.49
CA ASP A 41 -13.43 -1.99 -12.90
C ASP A 41 -14.12 -0.93 -12.02
N GLU A 42 -15.43 -1.07 -11.74
CA GLU A 42 -16.14 -0.20 -10.79
C GLU A 42 -15.53 -0.28 -9.38
N PHE A 43 -15.13 -1.47 -8.94
CA PHE A 43 -14.48 -1.62 -7.63
C PHE A 43 -13.15 -0.88 -7.57
N LEU A 44 -12.35 -0.96 -8.63
CA LEU A 44 -11.07 -0.26 -8.73
C LEU A 44 -11.26 1.26 -8.78
N GLU A 45 -12.21 1.75 -9.59
CA GLU A 45 -12.57 3.16 -9.71
C GLU A 45 -13.03 3.76 -8.38
N VAL A 46 -13.79 2.99 -7.59
CA VAL A 46 -14.21 3.42 -6.25
C VAL A 46 -13.06 3.37 -5.24
N ARG A 47 -12.14 2.41 -5.39
CA ARG A 47 -11.04 2.18 -4.43
C ARG A 47 -9.91 3.19 -4.59
N GLU A 48 -9.59 3.58 -5.82
CA GLU A 48 -8.48 4.49 -6.13
C GLU A 48 -8.53 5.82 -5.34
N PRO A 49 -9.59 6.64 -5.39
CA PRO A 49 -9.63 7.91 -4.64
C PRO A 49 -9.59 7.69 -3.12
N MET A 50 -10.10 6.54 -2.63
CA MET A 50 -9.99 6.20 -1.22
C MET A 50 -8.54 5.91 -0.79
N LEU A 51 -7.72 5.36 -1.69
CA LEU A 51 -6.29 5.15 -1.44
C LEU A 51 -5.53 6.47 -1.50
N GLU A 52 -5.80 7.31 -2.51
CA GLU A 52 -5.20 8.64 -2.64
C GLU A 52 -5.44 9.52 -1.40
N GLU A 53 -6.65 9.46 -0.81
CA GLU A 53 -6.97 10.19 0.42
C GLU A 53 -6.23 9.64 1.66
N ARG A 54 -5.89 8.35 1.67
CA ARG A 54 -5.39 7.65 2.86
C ARG A 54 -3.87 7.51 2.90
N PHE A 55 -3.23 7.25 1.76
CA PHE A 55 -1.79 7.02 1.70
C PHE A 55 -0.95 8.19 2.24
N PRO A 56 -1.27 9.47 1.95
CA PRO A 56 -0.56 10.60 2.53
C PRO A 56 -0.61 10.68 4.06
N ARG A 57 -1.56 9.97 4.70
CA ARG A 57 -1.72 9.90 6.16
C ARG A 57 -1.18 8.61 6.76
N ALA A 58 -0.50 7.77 5.99
CA ALA A 58 0.09 6.54 6.49
C ALA A 58 1.10 6.85 7.61
N ALA A 59 0.97 6.20 8.77
CA ALA A 59 1.93 6.33 9.84
C ALA A 59 3.11 5.37 9.62
N ALA A 60 4.31 5.78 10.05
CA ALA A 60 5.45 4.88 10.11
C ALA A 60 5.22 3.79 11.17
N MET A 61 5.74 2.59 10.93
CA MET A 61 5.74 1.55 11.94
C MET A 61 6.67 1.94 13.10
N PRO A 62 6.31 1.62 14.36
CA PRO A 62 7.18 1.91 15.50
C PRO A 62 8.59 1.37 15.31
N GLY A 63 9.60 2.24 15.50
CA GLY A 63 11.01 1.88 15.36
C GLY A 63 11.59 1.95 13.94
N ALA A 64 10.76 2.08 12.89
CA ALA A 64 11.25 2.12 11.50
C ALA A 64 12.21 3.29 11.25
N GLU A 65 11.81 4.50 11.62
CA GLU A 65 12.65 5.70 11.46
C GLU A 65 13.94 5.60 12.29
N ALA A 66 13.85 5.14 13.54
CA ALA A 66 15.01 5.01 14.41
C ALA A 66 16.04 4.02 13.84
N LEU A 67 15.57 2.91 13.27
CA LEU A 67 16.43 1.93 12.60
C LEU A 67 17.13 2.54 11.39
N VAL A 68 16.38 3.21 10.50
CA VAL A 68 16.95 3.82 9.28
C VAL A 68 18.00 4.86 9.62
N ARG A 69 17.72 5.75 10.59
CA ARG A 69 18.69 6.75 11.05
C ARG A 69 19.93 6.11 11.67
N HIS A 70 19.77 5.03 12.44
CA HIS A 70 20.89 4.32 13.04
C HIS A 70 21.80 3.69 11.99
N LEU A 71 21.23 3.00 10.99
CA LEU A 71 21.98 2.38 9.89
C LEU A 71 22.73 3.43 9.07
N ALA A 72 22.05 4.52 8.70
CA ALA A 72 22.66 5.63 7.99
C ALA A 72 23.82 6.27 8.78
N ALA A 73 23.66 6.48 10.10
CA ALA A 73 24.72 7.03 10.96
C ALA A 73 25.96 6.14 11.08
N HIS A 74 25.83 4.83 10.80
CA HIS A 74 26.93 3.87 10.79
C HIS A 74 27.44 3.56 9.37
N ASN A 75 27.00 4.32 8.36
CA ASN A 75 27.35 4.12 6.96
C ASN A 75 27.01 2.71 6.44
N ILE A 76 25.92 2.12 6.96
CA ILE A 76 25.40 0.85 6.44
C ILE A 76 24.50 1.16 5.24
N PRO A 77 24.79 0.62 4.03
CA PRO A 77 23.96 0.85 2.86
C PRO A 77 22.54 0.32 3.06
N ILE A 78 21.55 1.10 2.65
CA ILE A 78 20.14 0.78 2.82
C ILE A 78 19.34 1.16 1.58
N ALA A 79 18.41 0.31 1.18
CA ALA A 79 17.54 0.53 0.03
C ALA A 79 16.09 0.16 0.34
N VAL A 80 15.15 0.67 -0.47
CA VAL A 80 13.74 0.33 -0.43
C VAL A 80 13.39 -0.54 -1.63
N GLY A 81 12.74 -1.68 -1.39
CA GLY A 81 12.04 -2.45 -2.43
C GLY A 81 10.54 -2.48 -2.13
N THR A 82 9.71 -2.04 -3.07
CA THR A 82 8.26 -1.94 -2.86
C THR A 82 7.46 -2.36 -4.08
N SER A 83 6.36 -3.11 -3.85
CA SER A 83 5.39 -3.44 -4.89
C SER A 83 4.41 -2.30 -5.20
N SER A 84 4.69 -1.09 -4.70
CA SER A 84 3.91 0.10 -5.03
C SER A 84 4.47 0.72 -6.30
N SER A 85 3.62 1.33 -7.13
CA SER A 85 4.09 2.24 -8.17
C SER A 85 4.80 3.45 -7.54
N VAL A 86 5.57 4.19 -8.35
CA VAL A 86 6.18 5.47 -7.94
C VAL A 86 5.10 6.40 -7.34
N HIS A 87 3.97 6.54 -8.04
CA HIS A 87 2.85 7.38 -7.59
C HIS A 87 2.39 7.02 -6.16
N TYR A 88 2.15 5.74 -5.87
CA TYR A 88 1.71 5.33 -4.53
C TYR A 88 2.84 5.31 -3.50
N PHE A 89 4.09 5.12 -3.92
CA PHE A 89 5.24 5.26 -3.04
C PHE A 89 5.34 6.71 -2.52
N GLU A 90 5.34 7.70 -3.42
CA GLU A 90 5.42 9.11 -3.06
C GLU A 90 4.26 9.55 -2.15
N ALA A 91 3.03 9.08 -2.45
CA ALA A 91 1.89 9.32 -1.60
C ALA A 91 2.11 8.76 -0.19
N LYS A 92 2.59 7.52 -0.05
CA LYS A 92 2.81 6.87 1.26
C LYS A 92 3.93 7.51 2.07
N THR A 93 4.94 8.07 1.41
CA THR A 93 6.13 8.65 2.07
C THR A 93 6.02 10.15 2.32
N THR A 94 4.87 10.77 2.00
CA THR A 94 4.65 12.22 2.14
C THR A 94 5.00 12.76 3.53
N LEU A 95 4.65 12.07 4.61
CA LEU A 95 4.95 12.48 5.99
C LEU A 95 6.33 12.02 6.49
N HIS A 96 7.06 11.26 5.68
CA HIS A 96 8.25 10.50 6.09
C HIS A 96 9.51 10.87 5.31
N ARG A 97 9.44 11.89 4.45
CA ARG A 97 10.53 12.27 3.52
C ARG A 97 11.90 12.39 4.21
N ALA A 98 11.95 13.02 5.38
CA ALA A 98 13.18 13.30 6.11
C ALA A 98 14.02 12.07 6.50
N TRP A 99 13.43 10.87 6.57
CA TRP A 99 14.19 9.63 6.78
C TRP A 99 14.17 8.71 5.57
N PHE A 100 13.25 8.91 4.62
CA PHE A 100 13.31 8.23 3.32
C PHE A 100 14.44 8.76 2.42
N GLU A 101 14.85 10.02 2.60
CA GLU A 101 16.02 10.60 1.94
C GLU A 101 17.36 9.95 2.35
N LEU A 102 17.35 9.09 3.38
CA LEU A 102 18.54 8.35 3.84
C LEU A 102 18.75 7.03 3.09
N PHE A 103 17.78 6.59 2.28
CA PHE A 103 17.96 5.40 1.45
C PHE A 103 18.77 5.73 0.20
N ASP A 104 19.75 4.88 -0.11
CA ASP A 104 20.62 5.03 -1.28
C ASP A 104 19.86 4.76 -2.58
N THR A 105 18.85 3.90 -2.53
CA THR A 105 18.10 3.43 -3.70
C THR A 105 16.67 3.09 -3.32
N VAL A 106 15.74 3.40 -4.22
CA VAL A 106 14.33 3.01 -4.12
C VAL A 106 13.95 2.31 -5.42
N VAL A 107 13.50 1.06 -5.32
CA VAL A 107 12.99 0.27 -6.44
C VAL A 107 11.49 0.07 -6.26
N THR A 108 10.69 0.55 -7.22
CA THR A 108 9.22 0.46 -7.24
C THR A 108 8.73 -0.64 -8.20
N ALA A 109 7.43 -0.91 -8.21
CA ALA A 109 6.85 -1.95 -9.09
C ALA A 109 6.89 -1.60 -10.58
N ASP A 110 7.00 -0.31 -10.88
CA ASP A 110 7.07 0.29 -12.21
C ASP A 110 8.46 0.86 -12.51
N ASP A 111 9.48 0.41 -11.76
CA ASP A 111 10.87 0.66 -12.08
C ASP A 111 11.20 0.06 -13.46
N PRO A 112 11.83 0.81 -14.39
CA PRO A 112 12.13 0.33 -15.73
C PRO A 112 13.24 -0.73 -15.82
N GLU A 113 14.07 -0.90 -14.78
CA GLU A 113 15.15 -1.90 -14.71
C GLU A 113 14.75 -3.19 -13.99
#